data_AF-A0A0G1S772-F1
#
_entry.id   AF-A0A0G1S772-F1
#
_cell.length_a   1.000
_cell.length_b   1.000
_cell.length_c   1.000
_cell.angle_alpha   90.00
_cell.angle_beta   90.00
_cell.angle_gamma   90.00
#
_symmetry.space_group_name_H-M   'P 1'
#
loop_
_entity.id
_entity.type
_entity.pdbx_description
1 polymer ?
#
loop_
_entity_poly.entity_id
_entity_poly.type
_entity_poly.pdbx_seq_one_letter_code
_entity_poly.pdbx_strand_id
1 'polypeptide(L)' 'MEEMNFEEAIKQGALAFFKEKYPERVKVYSAGSFSKEVCGGPHVSRTGEIGKFRIAKEESSSAGVRRIKAMVETLV' A
#
# COMPACT_ATOMS: atom_id res chain seq x y z
N MET A 1 2.28 -7.77 -9.49
CA MET A 1 2.33 -6.38 -9.99
C MET A 1 1.75 -6.39 -11.38
N GLU A 2 0.81 -5.49 -11.64
CA GLU A 2 0.25 -5.28 -12.96
C GLU A 2 0.54 -3.84 -13.40
N GLU A 3 0.76 -3.63 -14.70
CA GLU A 3 0.94 -2.28 -15.26
C GLU A 3 -0.21 -1.99 -16.23
N MET A 4 -1.00 -0.96 -15.92
CA MET A 4 -2.23 -0.62 -16.64
C MET A 4 -2.43 0.89 -16.70
N ASN A 5 -3.45 1.34 -17.42
CA ASN A 5 -3.82 2.76 -17.40
C ASN A 5 -4.39 3.13 -16.02
N PHE A 6 -4.10 4.34 -15.54
CA PHE A 6 -4.61 4.86 -14.28
C PHE A 6 -6.14 4.76 -14.17
N GLU A 7 -6.87 5.12 -15.21
CA GLU A 7 -8.34 5.03 -15.19
C GLU A 7 -8.84 3.59 -15.02
N GLU A 8 -8.16 2.62 -15.64
CA GLU A 8 -8.48 1.20 -15.50
C GLU A 8 -8.22 0.74 -14.06
N ALA A 9 -7.10 1.16 -13.47
CA ALA A 9 -6.78 0.85 -12.07
C ALA A 9 -7.88 1.35 -11.12
N ILE A 10 -8.35 2.58 -11.32
CA ILE A 10 -9.44 3.16 -10.51
C ILE A 10 -10.77 2.41 -10.74
N LYS A 11 -11.10 2.06 -11.98
CA LYS A 11 -12.30 1.25 -12.30
C LYS A 11 -12.26 -0.13 -11.65
N GLN A 12 -11.06 -0.70 -11.49
CA GLN A 12 -10.86 -1.96 -10.76
C GLN A 12 -10.87 -1.82 -9.23
N GLY A 13 -11.16 -0.63 -8.70
CA GLY A 13 -11.24 -0.36 -7.26
C GLY A 13 -9.88 -0.17 -6.59
N ALA A 14 -8.81 0.09 -7.35
CA ALA A 14 -7.52 0.41 -6.75
C ALA A 14 -7.58 1.75 -5.99
N LEU A 15 -7.08 1.77 -4.76
CA LEU A 15 -6.88 3.03 -4.04
C LEU A 15 -5.68 3.77 -4.62
N ALA A 16 -5.82 5.08 -4.77
CA ALA A 16 -4.75 5.97 -5.20
C ALA A 16 -4.79 7.25 -4.35
N PHE A 17 -3.72 7.50 -3.61
CA PHE A 17 -3.58 8.69 -2.80
C PHE A 17 -2.88 9.78 -3.62
N PHE A 18 -3.47 10.96 -3.73
CA PHE A 18 -2.97 12.08 -4.55
C PHE A 18 -3.00 11.80 -6.07
N LYS A 19 -4.21 11.55 -6.60
CA LYS A 19 -4.48 11.17 -8.01
C LYS A 19 -3.74 12.02 -9.05
N GLU A 20 -3.64 13.32 -8.83
CA GLU A 20 -3.00 14.31 -9.72
C GLU A 20 -1.50 14.05 -9.96
N LYS A 21 -0.85 13.26 -9.12
CA LYS A 21 0.58 12.98 -9.20
C LYS A 21 0.94 11.75 -10.01
N TYR A 22 -0.05 10.93 -10.40
CA TYR A 22 0.22 9.69 -11.11
C TYR A 22 0.23 9.89 -12.63
N PRO A 23 1.19 9.27 -13.35
CA PRO A 23 1.21 9.25 -14.81
C PRO A 23 0.09 8.36 -15.37
N GLU A 24 -0.08 8.39 -16.69
CA GLU A 24 -1.11 7.59 -17.37
C GLU A 24 -0.93 6.08 -17.17
N ARG A 25 0.30 5.54 -17.30
CA ARG A 25 0.60 4.14 -16.93
C ARG A 25 1.06 4.05 -15.50
N VAL A 26 0.41 3.18 -14.73
CA VAL A 26 0.72 2.97 -13.31
C VAL A 26 0.94 1.51 -12.98
N LYS A 27 1.70 1.30 -11.90
CA LYS A 27 1.87 -0.02 -11.29
C LYS A 27 0.81 -0.21 -10.21
N VAL A 28 0.08 -1.32 -10.33
CA VAL A 28 -0.93 -1.76 -9.37
C VAL A 28 -0.42 -2.98 -8.63
N TYR A 29 -0.53 -2.93 -7.31
CA TYR A 29 -0.20 -4.03 -6.43
C TYR A 29 -1.46 -4.49 -5.68
N SER A 30 -1.55 -5.80 -5.45
CA SER A 30 -2.62 -6.39 -4.65
C SER A 30 -2.02 -7.26 -3.55
N ALA A 31 -2.54 -7.09 -2.34
CA ALA A 31 -2.25 -7.94 -1.19
C ALA A 31 -3.47 -8.82 -0.93
N GLY A 32 -3.47 -10.01 -1.55
CA GLY A 32 -4.62 -10.91 -1.54
C GLY A 32 -5.86 -10.25 -2.17
N SER A 33 -7.04 -10.59 -1.64
CA SER A 33 -8.31 -9.97 -2.03
C SER A 33 -8.66 -8.73 -1.20
N PHE A 34 -7.78 -8.31 -0.28
CA PHE A 34 -8.08 -7.30 0.72
C PHE A 34 -7.68 -5.89 0.30
N SER A 35 -6.46 -5.72 -0.22
CA SER A 35 -5.95 -4.42 -0.65
C SER A 35 -5.52 -4.47 -2.12
N LYS A 36 -5.88 -3.43 -2.86
CA LYS A 36 -5.43 -3.14 -4.23
C LYS A 36 -5.11 -1.65 -4.32
N GLU A 37 -3.89 -1.31 -4.70
CA GLU A 37 -3.38 0.06 -4.60
C GLU A 37 -2.46 0.41 -5.78
N VAL A 38 -2.49 1.69 -6.15
CA VAL A 38 -1.53 2.29 -7.09
C VAL A 38 -0.29 2.71 -6.32
N CYS A 39 0.86 2.07 -6.58
CA CYS A 39 2.11 2.35 -5.89
C CYS A 39 3.30 2.34 -6.84
N GLY A 40 4.16 3.37 -6.77
CA GLY A 40 5.39 3.47 -7.57
C GLY A 40 6.65 2.92 -6.88
N GLY A 41 6.54 2.52 -5.61
CA GLY A 41 7.66 2.04 -4.82
C GLY A 41 8.09 0.61 -5.15
N PRO A 42 9.25 0.16 -4.62
CA PRO A 42 9.62 -1.25 -4.66
C PRO A 42 8.71 -2.07 -3.73
N HIS A 43 8.45 -3.32 -4.12
CA HIS A 43 7.68 -4.27 -3.33
C HIS A 43 8.42 -5.62 -3.26
N VAL A 44 8.19 -6.35 -2.17
CA VAL A 44 8.53 -7.77 -2.04
C VAL A 44 7.72 -8.63 -3.01
N SER A 45 8.17 -9.85 -3.30
CA SER A 45 7.46 -10.73 -4.25
C SER A 45 6.24 -11.40 -3.61
N ARG A 46 6.29 -11.70 -2.30
CA ARG A 46 5.17 -12.19 -1.49
C ARG A 46 5.22 -11.63 -0.07
N THR A 47 4.05 -11.45 0.56
CA THR A 47 3.92 -10.83 1.89
C THR A 47 4.73 -11.53 3.00
N GLY A 48 4.95 -12.84 2.88
CA GLY A 48 5.79 -13.60 3.82
C GLY A 48 7.25 -13.14 3.90
N GLU A 49 7.77 -12.48 2.86
CA GLU A 49 9.14 -11.92 2.87
C GLU A 49 9.28 -10.72 3.83
N ILE A 50 8.17 -10.07 4.21
CA ILE A 50 8.19 -8.95 5.16
C ILE A 50 8.59 -9.45 6.58
N GLY A 51 8.41 -10.74 6.86
CA GLY A 51 8.73 -11.34 8.15
C GLY A 51 7.72 -10.95 9.23
N LYS A 52 8.21 -10.59 10.42
CA LYS A 52 7.34 -10.25 11.55
C LYS A 52 6.90 -8.79 11.45
N PHE A 53 5.60 -8.56 11.52
CA PHE A 53 5.02 -7.23 11.66
C PHE A 53 4.55 -7.04 13.11
N ARG A 54 4.90 -5.90 13.73
CA ARG A 54 4.39 -5.54 15.05
C ARG A 54 4.05 -4.05 15.16
N ILE A 55 2.99 -3.75 15.88
CA ILE A 55 2.64 -2.37 16.27
C ILE A 55 3.56 -1.98 17.44
N ALA A 56 4.35 -0.94 17.25
CA ALA A 56 5.28 -0.42 18.25
C ALA A 56 4.65 0.68 19.12
N LYS A 57 3.73 1.46 18.55
CA LYS A 57 3.00 2.51 19.26
C LYS A 57 1.67 2.79 18.57
N GLU A 58 0.67 3.14 19.36
CA GLU A 58 -0.59 3.70 18.90
C GLU A 58 -0.91 4.94 19.75
N GLU A 59 -1.26 6.06 19.10
CA GLU A 59 -1.57 7.30 19.80
C GLU A 59 -2.63 8.13 19.06
N SER A 60 -3.32 9.01 19.79
CA SER A 60 -4.20 10.01 19.19
C SER A 60 -3.35 11.10 18.52
N SER A 61 -3.59 11.36 17.23
CA SER A 61 -2.91 12.45 16.50
C SER A 61 -3.73 13.74 16.52
N SER A 62 -5.06 13.63 16.59
CA SER A 62 -6.05 14.72 16.70
C SER A 62 -7.44 14.12 16.95
N ALA A 63 -8.47 14.96 17.13
CA ALA A 63 -9.85 14.49 17.29
C ALA A 63 -10.27 13.61 16.10
N GLY A 64 -10.63 12.36 16.38
CA GLY A 64 -11.05 11.38 15.37
C GLY A 64 -9.90 10.74 14.55
N VAL A 65 -8.63 11.08 14.82
CA VAL A 65 -7.49 10.54 14.06
C VAL A 65 -6.52 9.81 14.99
N ARG A 66 -6.23 8.55 14.66
CA ARG A 66 -5.25 7.72 15.36
C ARG A 66 -4.02 7.48 14.48
N ARG A 67 -2.84 7.47 15.10
CA ARG A 67 -1.56 7.17 14.46
C ARG A 67 -1.04 5.85 14.98
N ILE A 68 -0.75 4.94 14.07
CA ILE A 68 -0.10 3.66 14.34
C ILE A 68 1.34 3.74 13.84
N LYS A 69 2.31 3.46 14.71
CA LYS A 69 3.71 3.23 14.33
C LYS A 69 3.97 1.74 14.41
N ALA A 70 4.36 1.14 13.29
CA ALA A 70 4.68 -0.27 13.20
C ALA A 70 6.15 -0.50 12.80
N MET A 71 6.64 -1.70 13.06
CA MET A 71 7.95 -2.18 12.65
C MET A 71 7.80 -3.49 11.89
N VAL A 72 8.69 -3.68 10.91
CA VAL A 72 8.86 -4.94 10.20
C VAL A 72 10.25 -5.49 10.52
N GLU A 73 10.32 -6.77 10.86
CA GLU A 73 11.54 -7.49 11.15
C GLU A 73 11.69 -8.58 10.07
N THR A 74 12.47 -8.25 9.04
CA THR A 74 12.77 -9.16 7.93
C THR A 74 13.60 -10.32 8.46
N LEU A 75 13.14 -11.55 8.21
CA LEU A 75 13.91 -12.75 8.48
C LEU A 75 14.90 -12.91 7.32
N VAL A 76 15.99 -12.14 7.37
CA VAL A 76 17.14 -12.33 6.47
C VAL A 76 18.04 -13.41 7.04
#